data_AF-A0A928DGD2-F1
#
_entry.id   AF-A0A928DGD2-F1
#
_cell.length_a   1.000
_cell.length_b   1.000
_cell.length_c   1.000
_cell.angle_alpha   90.00
_cell.angle_beta   90.00
_cell.angle_gamma   90.00
#
_symmetry.space_group_name_H-M   'P 1'
#
loop_
_entity.id
_entity.type
_entity.pdbx_description
1 polymer ?
#
loop_
_entity_poly.entity_id
_entity_poly.type
_entity_poly.pdbx_seq_one_letter_code
_entity_poly.pdbx_strand_id
1 'polypeptide(L)'
;MNRFLRTGSAFLLAVSAVFCIPLSGQQKKDDFKFKTRQEVKYNPVVDSKNPMAVSENKVAHIRKVVQSYVDHKDDISDQHVINEIYDKIDNDFPIQPKGKPDNRLLKELRAEAVRLVKQDKRFAMEEAEYRKMLEATAAKIYKTYKPGDKVTLIYQKGNKRYRIKNETFYRFNGRSVSIGLRTVPYYDLIEEDKVKVNPAYAEAKRKEYVERELKEYLSLRKDAFLSKETELVKAQLKYNIDSGFVRYAEIWRYPIQVINTRLIESIEADPRFAGKVTGLNLDSIHRIQIKRTESFDRKELAERIRAYKEDAARRVGTIDSEQGLKNIIFWRFTKDEVKYALANNGWSLVQGKEYDKAVGFDQQVLETRLYYEKGRLVKVVTTYDIDSFDTFTQLRGNMLKSYGPDDRTKNKEFVRPGEPLSWKGIITDGYLNVKQNKDTGALEGKVTMTWQMVPLKDRKKRAELLNKEN
;
A
#
# COMPACT_ATOMS: atom_id res chain seq x y z
N MET A 1 -37.04 9.38 94.04
CA MET A 1 -35.67 8.84 94.22
C MET A 1 -34.89 9.04 92.92
N ASN A 2 -33.80 9.80 93.03
CA ASN A 2 -32.57 9.87 92.20
C ASN A 2 -32.70 9.79 90.66
N ARG A 3 -32.62 10.92 89.94
CA ARG A 3 -31.41 11.63 89.43
C ARG A 3 -30.64 10.85 88.35
N PHE A 4 -30.63 11.37 87.12
CA PHE A 4 -29.48 11.97 86.40
C PHE A 4 -29.92 12.26 84.93
N LEU A 5 -30.12 13.52 84.52
CA LEU A 5 -29.14 14.48 83.96
C LEU A 5 -28.67 14.15 82.53
N ARG A 6 -29.19 14.91 81.55
CA ARG A 6 -28.46 15.84 80.65
C ARG A 6 -29.34 16.14 79.42
N THR A 7 -30.03 17.26 79.36
CA THR A 7 -29.57 18.59 78.87
C THR A 7 -28.97 18.55 77.47
N GLY A 8 -29.72 19.12 76.52
CA GLY A 8 -29.30 19.46 75.16
C GLY A 8 -30.41 20.21 74.46
N SER A 9 -30.75 21.40 74.96
CA SER A 9 -31.69 22.34 74.32
C SER A 9 -30.95 23.52 73.70
N ALA A 10 -31.62 24.11 72.70
CA ALA A 10 -31.43 25.42 72.05
C ALA A 10 -30.62 25.35 70.74
N PHE A 11 -31.10 25.83 69.59
CA PHE A 11 -31.97 26.98 69.26
C PHE A 11 -32.80 26.66 67.98
N LEU A 12 -34.14 26.78 67.94
CA LEU A 12 -34.95 27.96 67.53
C LEU A 12 -34.84 28.34 66.03
N LEU A 13 -35.88 28.07 65.21
CA LEU A 13 -36.96 29.01 64.85
C LEU A 13 -37.76 28.62 63.59
N ALA A 14 -39.09 28.79 63.73
CA ALA A 14 -40.05 29.35 62.77
C ALA A 14 -40.50 28.53 61.53
N VAL A 15 -41.65 27.89 61.75
CA VAL A 15 -42.84 27.81 60.88
C VAL A 15 -42.97 28.96 59.86
N SER A 16 -43.21 28.63 58.58
CA SER A 16 -44.36 29.10 57.77
C SER A 16 -44.07 29.02 56.26
N ALA A 17 -44.68 28.08 55.55
CA ALA A 17 -45.38 28.32 54.27
C ALA A 17 -45.79 26.99 53.64
N VAL A 18 -47.09 26.78 53.60
CA VAL A 18 -47.79 25.77 52.81
C VAL A 18 -47.44 25.97 51.33
N PHE A 19 -46.87 24.95 50.70
CA PHE A 19 -47.07 24.68 49.28
C PHE A 19 -47.22 23.16 49.10
N CYS A 20 -48.48 22.72 49.06
CA CYS A 20 -48.84 21.46 48.43
C CYS A 20 -48.52 21.59 46.94
N ILE A 21 -47.40 21.01 46.48
CA ILE A 21 -47.19 20.78 45.05
C ILE A 21 -47.96 19.50 44.71
N PRO A 22 -48.95 19.56 43.80
CA PRO A 22 -49.64 18.37 43.35
C PRO A 22 -48.68 17.49 42.55
N LEU A 23 -48.59 16.22 42.95
CA LEU A 23 -48.09 15.12 42.12
C LEU A 23 -48.94 15.05 40.85
N SER A 24 -48.52 15.78 39.83
CA SER A 24 -49.02 15.72 38.46
C SER A 24 -47.83 15.70 37.50
N GLY A 25 -46.97 14.70 37.68
CA GLY A 25 -46.05 14.30 36.63
C GLY A 25 -46.83 13.57 35.54
N GLN A 26 -47.47 14.32 34.64
CA GLN A 26 -47.87 13.80 33.34
C GLN A 26 -46.64 13.11 32.72
N GLN A 27 -46.68 11.79 32.61
CA GLN A 27 -45.89 11.11 31.58
C GLN A 27 -46.34 11.70 30.25
N LYS A 28 -45.61 12.70 29.76
CA LYS A 28 -45.57 12.96 28.33
C LYS A 28 -45.09 11.66 27.70
N LYS A 29 -46.03 10.91 27.13
CA LYS A 29 -45.71 10.07 25.99
C LYS A 29 -45.15 11.03 24.96
N ASP A 30 -43.83 11.14 24.93
CA ASP A 30 -43.16 11.64 23.74
C ASP A 30 -43.54 10.64 22.66
N ASP A 31 -44.51 11.04 21.84
CA ASP A 31 -44.78 10.41 20.56
C ASP A 31 -43.46 10.46 19.79
N PHE A 32 -42.69 9.38 19.89
CA PHE A 32 -41.52 9.11 19.08
C PHE A 32 -42.05 8.94 17.65
N LYS A 33 -42.27 10.07 16.97
CA LYS A 33 -42.41 10.09 15.52
C LYS A 33 -41.12 9.51 15.00
N PHE A 34 -41.15 8.23 14.59
CA PHE A 34 -40.14 7.65 13.74
C PHE A 34 -39.95 8.61 12.57
N LYS A 35 -38.88 9.41 12.58
CA LYS A 35 -38.44 10.11 11.38
C LYS A 35 -38.03 9.01 10.43
N THR A 36 -38.90 8.68 9.48
CA THR A 36 -38.59 7.77 8.38
C THR A 36 -37.31 8.27 7.73
N ARG A 37 -36.29 7.40 7.67
CA ARG A 37 -34.95 7.74 7.18
C ARG A 37 -35.06 8.41 5.81
N GLN A 38 -34.64 9.67 5.69
CA GLN A 38 -34.63 10.34 4.39
C GLN A 38 -33.73 9.55 3.44
N GLU A 39 -34.29 9.11 2.33
CA GLU A 39 -33.58 8.33 1.33
C GLU A 39 -32.56 9.24 0.61
N VAL A 40 -31.29 9.11 0.96
CA VAL A 40 -30.19 9.75 0.22
C VAL A 40 -30.10 9.11 -1.16
N LYS A 41 -30.63 9.79 -2.19
CA LYS A 41 -30.58 9.35 -3.58
C LYS A 41 -29.26 9.75 -4.24
N TYR A 42 -28.65 8.80 -4.97
CA TYR A 42 -27.50 9.09 -5.81
C TYR A 42 -27.94 9.72 -7.13
N ASN A 43 -27.40 10.90 -7.45
CA ASN A 43 -27.59 11.56 -8.72
C ASN A 43 -26.26 11.54 -9.49
N PRO A 44 -26.08 10.60 -10.44
CA PRO A 44 -24.82 10.46 -11.15
C PRO A 44 -24.54 11.70 -12.00
N VAL A 45 -23.34 12.24 -11.87
CA VAL A 45 -22.82 13.28 -12.77
C VAL A 45 -22.11 12.57 -13.92
N VAL A 46 -22.56 12.84 -15.15
CA VAL A 46 -21.87 12.43 -16.37
C VAL A 46 -21.30 13.70 -16.99
N ASP A 47 -20.08 14.07 -16.58
CA ASP A 47 -19.38 15.22 -17.16
C ASP A 47 -18.14 14.74 -17.93
N SER A 48 -18.27 14.70 -19.26
CA SER A 48 -17.18 14.32 -20.15
C SER A 48 -16.07 15.39 -20.21
N LYS A 49 -16.35 16.64 -19.82
CA LYS A 49 -15.41 17.75 -19.83
C LYS A 49 -14.64 17.86 -18.52
N ASN A 50 -15.26 17.44 -17.41
CA ASN A 50 -14.59 17.36 -16.11
C ASN A 50 -14.78 15.97 -15.46
N PRO A 51 -13.95 14.97 -15.83
CA PRO A 51 -13.99 13.65 -15.21
C PRO A 51 -13.78 13.68 -13.69
N MET A 52 -13.12 14.71 -13.14
CA MET A 52 -12.95 14.86 -11.70
C MET A 52 -14.28 15.12 -10.98
N ALA A 53 -15.22 15.81 -11.62
CA ALA A 53 -16.56 16.04 -11.07
C ALA A 53 -17.30 14.74 -10.78
N VAL A 54 -17.05 13.68 -11.58
CA VAL A 54 -17.60 12.33 -11.34
C VAL A 54 -17.06 11.75 -10.03
N SER A 55 -15.75 11.86 -9.81
CA SER A 55 -15.12 11.41 -8.56
C SER A 55 -15.60 12.22 -7.37
N GLU A 56 -15.65 13.55 -7.47
CA GLU A 56 -16.12 14.44 -6.41
C GLU A 56 -17.57 14.17 -6.03
N ASN A 57 -18.43 13.92 -7.02
CA ASN A 57 -19.82 13.54 -6.81
C ASN A 57 -19.95 12.22 -6.05
N LYS A 58 -19.16 11.19 -6.39
CA LYS A 58 -19.12 9.93 -5.63
C LYS A 58 -18.65 10.14 -4.19
N VAL A 59 -17.60 10.92 -3.97
CA VAL A 59 -17.10 11.24 -2.61
C VAL A 59 -18.15 12.02 -1.81
N ALA A 60 -18.82 12.99 -2.43
CA ALA A 60 -19.88 13.75 -1.80
C ALA A 60 -21.08 12.86 -1.44
N HIS A 61 -21.43 11.90 -2.31
CA HIS A 61 -22.48 10.93 -2.03
C HIS A 61 -22.13 10.02 -0.85
N ILE A 62 -20.92 9.45 -0.83
CA ILE A 62 -20.42 8.65 0.31
C ILE A 62 -20.56 9.44 1.61
N ARG A 63 -20.13 10.71 1.60
CA ARG A 63 -20.24 11.59 2.77
C ARG A 63 -21.70 11.79 3.20
N LYS A 64 -22.61 12.05 2.26
CA LYS A 64 -24.04 12.22 2.55
C LYS A 64 -24.67 10.95 3.12
N VAL A 65 -24.34 9.79 2.59
CA VAL A 65 -24.85 8.51 3.10
C VAL A 65 -24.37 8.31 4.53
N VAL A 66 -23.06 8.36 4.81
CA VAL A 66 -22.53 8.18 6.17
C VAL A 66 -23.12 9.20 7.15
N GLN A 67 -23.18 10.48 6.74
CA GLN A 67 -23.76 11.53 7.58
C GLN A 67 -25.24 11.28 7.89
N SER A 68 -26.00 10.70 6.96
CA SER A 68 -27.40 10.39 7.24
C SER A 68 -27.56 9.41 8.41
N TYR A 69 -26.71 8.40 8.56
CA TYR A 69 -26.76 7.47 9.70
C TYR A 69 -26.35 8.17 11.02
N VAL A 70 -25.35 9.05 10.95
CA VAL A 70 -24.95 9.90 12.10
C VAL A 70 -26.11 10.76 12.58
N ASP A 71 -26.79 11.45 11.65
CA ASP A 71 -27.90 12.38 11.94
C ASP A 71 -29.13 11.67 12.50
N HIS A 72 -29.38 10.41 12.09
CA HIS A 72 -30.45 9.56 12.64
C HIS A 72 -30.08 8.94 13.99
N LYS A 73 -28.88 9.23 14.50
CA LYS A 73 -28.36 8.71 15.77
C LYS A 73 -28.14 7.18 15.78
N ASP A 74 -27.96 6.57 14.61
CA ASP A 74 -27.61 5.16 14.50
C ASP A 74 -26.23 4.89 15.11
N ASP A 75 -26.01 3.69 15.67
CA ASP A 75 -24.67 3.29 16.13
C ASP A 75 -23.83 2.89 14.91
N ILE A 76 -23.12 3.87 14.34
CA ILE A 76 -22.24 3.68 13.17
C ILE A 76 -20.99 2.83 13.48
N SER A 77 -20.82 2.37 14.71
CA SER A 77 -19.83 1.35 15.08
C SER A 77 -20.37 -0.08 15.04
N ASP A 78 -21.68 -0.23 14.91
CA ASP A 78 -22.35 -1.53 14.78
C ASP A 78 -22.11 -2.14 13.38
N GLN A 79 -21.80 -3.44 13.35
CA GLN A 79 -21.46 -4.14 12.11
C GLN A 79 -22.64 -4.24 11.13
N HIS A 80 -23.88 -4.34 11.63
CA HIS A 80 -25.09 -4.35 10.81
C HIS A 80 -25.27 -2.99 10.14
N VAL A 81 -25.15 -1.89 10.89
CA VAL A 81 -25.24 -0.53 10.37
C VAL A 81 -24.14 -0.26 9.33
N ILE A 82 -22.92 -0.71 9.58
CA ILE A 82 -21.81 -0.61 8.62
C ILE A 82 -22.12 -1.38 7.34
N ASN A 83 -22.68 -2.59 7.43
CA ASN A 83 -23.08 -3.38 6.26
C ASN A 83 -24.20 -2.69 5.47
N GLU A 84 -25.21 -2.11 6.13
CA GLU A 84 -26.24 -1.32 5.46
C GLU A 84 -25.66 -0.12 4.71
N ILE A 85 -24.66 0.56 5.28
CA ILE A 85 -23.95 1.67 4.61
C ILE A 85 -23.23 1.16 3.36
N TYR A 86 -22.53 0.02 3.45
CA TYR A 86 -21.87 -0.59 2.29
C TYR A 86 -22.86 -0.98 1.22
N ASP A 87 -23.91 -1.71 1.55
CA ASP A 87 -24.91 -2.18 0.60
C ASP A 87 -25.61 -1.01 -0.09
N LYS A 88 -25.94 0.05 0.67
CA LYS A 88 -26.55 1.25 0.12
C LYS A 88 -25.66 1.93 -0.92
N ILE A 89 -24.36 2.07 -0.63
CA ILE A 89 -23.44 2.73 -1.57
C ILE A 89 -23.10 1.80 -2.75
N ASP A 90 -22.99 0.49 -2.52
CA ASP A 90 -22.69 -0.50 -3.58
C ASP A 90 -23.83 -0.62 -4.60
N ASN A 91 -25.08 -0.43 -4.16
CA ASN A 91 -26.24 -0.32 -5.04
C ASN A 91 -26.17 0.88 -5.99
N ASP A 92 -25.51 1.97 -5.59
CA ASP A 92 -25.37 3.19 -6.40
C ASP A 92 -24.16 3.12 -7.35
N PHE A 93 -23.05 2.58 -6.87
CA PHE A 93 -21.86 2.28 -7.69
C PHE A 93 -20.95 1.25 -6.99
N PRO A 94 -20.19 0.43 -7.74
CA PRO A 94 -19.34 -0.60 -7.15
C PRO A 94 -18.35 -0.02 -6.14
N ILE A 95 -18.42 -0.45 -4.87
CA ILE A 95 -17.48 -0.01 -3.84
C ILE A 95 -16.10 -0.69 -3.97
N GLN A 96 -16.04 -1.74 -4.79
CA GLN A 96 -14.86 -2.49 -5.18
C GLN A 96 -14.81 -2.74 -6.69
N PRO A 97 -14.45 -1.73 -7.47
CA PRO A 97 -14.16 -1.92 -8.88
C PRO A 97 -13.02 -2.94 -9.13
N LYS A 98 -13.03 -3.56 -10.32
CA LYS A 98 -12.00 -4.52 -10.73
C LYS A 98 -10.69 -3.80 -11.06
N GLY A 99 -9.57 -4.46 -10.77
CA GLY A 99 -8.24 -3.94 -11.06
C GLY A 99 -7.68 -3.09 -9.92
N LYS A 100 -6.52 -2.46 -10.17
CA LYS A 100 -5.86 -1.57 -9.20
C LYS A 100 -5.92 -0.12 -9.68
N PRO A 101 -6.10 0.86 -8.78
CA PRO A 101 -6.02 2.26 -9.15
C PRO A 101 -4.61 2.59 -9.66
N ASP A 102 -4.54 3.38 -10.72
CA ASP A 102 -3.28 3.94 -11.20
C ASP A 102 -2.91 5.14 -10.31
N ASN A 103 -2.00 4.88 -9.38
CA ASN A 103 -1.48 5.85 -8.43
C ASN A 103 -0.06 6.35 -8.79
N ARG A 104 0.36 6.18 -10.06
CA ARG A 104 1.64 6.72 -10.51
C ARG A 104 1.71 8.22 -10.20
N LEU A 105 2.77 8.63 -9.53
CA LEU A 105 3.02 10.02 -9.19
C LEU A 105 3.38 10.80 -10.46
N LEU A 106 3.20 12.12 -10.43
CA LEU A 106 3.59 12.99 -11.54
C LEU A 106 5.06 12.79 -11.95
N LYS A 107 5.95 12.50 -10.98
CA LYS A 107 7.36 12.18 -11.25
C LYS A 107 7.53 10.94 -12.15
N GLU A 108 6.73 9.90 -11.93
CA GLU A 108 6.77 8.66 -12.70
C GLU A 108 6.18 8.86 -14.09
N LEU A 109 5.08 9.62 -14.20
CA LEU A 109 4.49 9.98 -15.49
C LEU A 109 5.45 10.85 -16.33
N ARG A 110 6.19 11.76 -15.70
CA ARG A 110 7.24 12.55 -16.37
C ARG A 110 8.39 11.68 -16.86
N ALA A 111 8.85 10.72 -16.05
CA ALA A 111 9.90 9.79 -16.46
C ALA A 111 9.46 8.97 -17.70
N GLU A 112 8.21 8.52 -17.70
CA GLU A 112 7.61 7.82 -18.84
C GLU A 112 7.46 8.73 -20.07
N ALA A 113 7.04 9.98 -19.90
CA ALA A 113 6.98 10.95 -20.99
C ALA A 113 8.36 11.20 -21.63
N VAL A 114 9.42 11.34 -20.82
CA VAL A 114 10.80 11.44 -21.31
C VAL A 114 11.18 10.22 -22.12
N ARG A 115 10.86 9.00 -21.63
CA ARG A 115 11.14 7.75 -22.34
C ARG A 115 10.46 7.72 -23.71
N LEU A 116 9.18 8.10 -23.78
CA LEU A 116 8.41 8.13 -25.02
C LEU A 116 8.93 9.17 -26.00
N VAL A 117 9.33 10.37 -25.53
CA VAL A 117 9.94 11.40 -26.40
C VAL A 117 11.26 10.91 -26.99
N LYS A 118 12.10 10.19 -26.21
CA LYS A 118 13.36 9.63 -26.73
C LYS A 118 13.16 8.52 -27.76
N GLN A 119 12.01 7.84 -27.76
CA GLN A 119 11.65 6.85 -28.79
C GLN A 119 11.20 7.49 -30.10
N ASP A 120 10.78 8.76 -30.07
CA ASP A 120 10.54 9.52 -31.29
C ASP A 120 11.88 9.81 -31.98
N LYS A 121 12.04 9.32 -33.21
CA LYS A 121 13.26 9.50 -34.01
C LYS A 121 13.65 10.98 -34.16
N ARG A 122 12.68 11.89 -34.09
CA ARG A 122 12.92 13.34 -34.15
C ARG A 122 13.67 13.88 -32.94
N PHE A 123 13.55 13.23 -31.77
CA PHE A 123 14.10 13.71 -30.50
C PHE A 123 14.99 12.67 -29.78
N ALA A 124 15.47 11.68 -30.54
CA ALA A 124 16.28 10.59 -30.01
C ALA A 124 17.68 11.03 -29.58
N MET A 125 18.23 12.08 -30.20
CA MET A 125 19.56 12.59 -29.88
C MET A 125 19.54 13.46 -28.63
N GLU A 126 20.59 13.32 -27.81
CA GLU A 126 20.80 14.24 -26.69
C GLU A 126 21.36 15.58 -27.18
N GLU A 127 21.23 16.62 -26.36
CA GLU A 127 21.61 17.99 -26.72
C GLU A 127 23.06 18.09 -27.23
N ALA A 128 24.00 17.41 -26.56
CA ALA A 128 25.40 17.40 -26.94
C ALA A 128 25.66 16.72 -28.30
N GLU A 129 24.93 15.65 -28.60
CA GLU A 129 25.04 14.93 -29.88
C GLU A 129 24.43 15.74 -31.01
N TYR A 130 23.25 16.33 -30.77
CA TYR A 130 22.58 17.20 -31.72
C TYR A 130 23.41 18.45 -32.03
N ARG A 131 24.02 19.07 -31.00
CA ARG A 131 24.95 20.20 -31.18
C ARG A 131 26.15 19.82 -32.06
N LYS A 132 26.79 18.68 -31.82
CA LYS A 132 27.91 18.20 -32.67
C LYS A 132 27.49 17.99 -34.12
N MET A 133 26.31 17.42 -34.35
CA MET A 133 25.76 17.27 -35.70
C MET A 133 25.50 18.63 -36.37
N LEU A 134 24.96 19.61 -35.63
CA LEU A 134 24.76 20.97 -36.13
C LEU A 134 26.09 21.67 -36.43
N GLU A 135 27.11 21.54 -35.58
CA GLU A 135 28.45 22.08 -35.81
C GLU A 135 29.07 21.50 -37.10
N ALA A 136 28.98 20.18 -37.29
CA ALA A 136 29.45 19.53 -38.51
C ALA A 136 28.67 20.00 -39.77
N THR A 137 27.38 20.28 -39.62
CA THR A 137 26.54 20.80 -40.71
C THR A 137 26.88 22.25 -41.02
N ALA A 138 27.03 23.08 -40.00
CA ALA A 138 27.43 24.48 -40.13
C ALA A 138 28.82 24.61 -40.77
N ALA A 139 29.77 23.74 -40.43
CA ALA A 139 31.09 23.69 -41.06
C ALA A 139 31.03 23.40 -42.58
N LYS A 140 30.03 22.62 -43.03
CA LYS A 140 29.81 22.33 -44.45
C LYS A 140 29.12 23.51 -45.17
N ILE A 141 28.12 24.12 -44.54
CA ILE A 141 27.35 25.24 -45.10
C ILE A 141 28.22 26.51 -45.21
N TYR A 142 28.93 26.86 -44.14
CA TYR A 142 29.71 28.09 -44.02
C TYR A 142 31.20 27.83 -44.25
N LYS A 143 31.52 27.21 -45.39
CA LYS A 143 32.90 26.93 -45.80
C LYS A 143 33.57 28.20 -46.33
N THR A 144 34.76 28.51 -45.82
CA THR A 144 35.59 29.61 -46.31
C THR A 144 36.58 29.15 -47.36
N TYR A 145 36.89 30.04 -48.30
CA TYR A 145 37.94 29.84 -49.29
C TYR A 145 39.33 29.88 -48.67
N LYS A 146 40.22 29.07 -49.21
CA LYS A 146 41.65 29.04 -48.88
C LYS A 146 42.45 29.71 -49.99
N PRO A 147 43.61 30.31 -49.67
CA PRO A 147 44.54 30.79 -50.69
C PRO A 147 44.84 29.69 -51.72
N GLY A 148 44.70 30.04 -53.01
CA GLY A 148 44.85 29.11 -54.13
C GLY A 148 43.53 28.53 -54.67
N ASP A 149 42.43 28.63 -53.93
CA ASP A 149 41.12 28.13 -54.39
C ASP A 149 40.65 28.89 -55.65
N LYS A 150 40.03 28.17 -56.59
CA LYS A 150 39.28 28.77 -57.70
C LYS A 150 37.88 29.14 -57.23
N VAL A 151 37.56 30.44 -57.25
CA VAL A 151 36.35 30.97 -56.62
C VAL A 151 35.45 31.71 -57.60
N THR A 152 34.17 31.76 -57.26
CA THR A 152 33.19 32.62 -57.92
C THR A 152 32.57 33.52 -56.87
N LEU A 153 32.72 34.83 -57.04
CA LEU A 153 32.17 35.84 -56.14
C LEU A 153 31.32 36.85 -56.90
N ILE A 154 30.32 37.38 -56.24
CA ILE A 154 29.45 38.44 -56.68
C ILE A 154 29.68 39.65 -55.78
N TYR A 155 29.92 40.79 -56.40
CA TYR A 155 30.05 42.07 -55.71
C TYR A 155 29.23 43.14 -56.43
N GLN A 156 28.85 44.17 -55.70
CA GLN A 156 28.06 45.28 -56.16
C GLN A 156 28.89 46.55 -56.08
N LYS A 157 28.98 47.29 -57.20
CA LYS A 157 29.65 48.60 -57.25
C LYS A 157 28.63 49.61 -57.75
N GLY A 158 28.14 50.46 -56.84
CA GLY A 158 26.97 51.31 -57.09
C GLY A 158 25.72 50.46 -57.36
N ASN A 159 24.99 50.75 -58.43
CA ASN A 159 23.77 50.01 -58.80
C ASN A 159 24.03 48.77 -59.68
N LYS A 160 25.29 48.45 -59.99
CA LYS A 160 25.65 47.34 -60.88
C LYS A 160 26.24 46.17 -60.09
N ARG A 161 25.78 44.96 -60.40
CA ARG A 161 26.32 43.69 -59.90
C ARG A 161 27.34 43.12 -60.87
N TYR A 162 28.45 42.64 -60.35
CA TYR A 162 29.55 42.03 -61.08
C TYR A 162 29.78 40.64 -60.54
N ARG A 163 30.12 39.70 -61.43
CA ARG A 163 30.47 38.32 -61.06
C ARG A 163 31.89 38.02 -61.50
N ILE A 164 32.73 37.65 -60.56
CA ILE A 164 34.06 37.08 -60.79
C ILE A 164 33.87 35.57 -60.86
N LYS A 165 34.37 34.91 -61.91
CA LYS A 165 34.19 33.46 -62.12
C LYS A 165 35.55 32.79 -62.28
N ASN A 166 35.74 31.68 -61.59
CA ASN A 166 36.88 30.77 -61.75
C ASN A 166 38.26 31.44 -61.59
N GLU A 167 38.35 32.43 -60.69
CA GLU A 167 39.59 33.15 -60.42
C GLU A 167 40.26 32.64 -59.15
N THR A 168 41.57 32.82 -59.05
CA THR A 168 42.34 32.38 -57.86
C THR A 168 42.09 33.32 -56.69
N PHE A 169 41.61 32.80 -55.55
CA PHE A 169 41.56 33.55 -54.29
C PHE A 169 42.95 33.62 -53.67
N TYR A 170 43.43 34.83 -53.36
CA TYR A 170 44.74 35.03 -52.74
C TYR A 170 44.62 35.28 -51.23
N ARG A 171 43.86 36.30 -50.82
CA ARG A 171 43.71 36.66 -49.40
C ARG A 171 42.54 37.57 -49.14
N PHE A 172 42.08 37.57 -47.88
CA PHE A 172 41.26 38.60 -47.26
C PHE A 172 42.09 39.32 -46.19
N ASN A 173 42.11 40.65 -46.21
CA ASN A 173 42.92 41.48 -45.29
C ASN A 173 42.08 42.26 -44.26
N GLY A 174 40.79 41.92 -44.11
CA GLY A 174 39.85 42.63 -43.23
C GLY A 174 39.01 43.70 -43.93
N ARG A 175 39.52 44.34 -45.00
CA ARG A 175 38.82 45.43 -45.71
C ARG A 175 38.57 45.15 -47.19
N SER A 176 39.36 44.29 -47.80
CA SER A 176 39.26 43.88 -49.20
C SER A 176 39.66 42.44 -49.42
N VAL A 177 39.25 41.90 -50.56
CA VAL A 177 39.56 40.55 -51.02
C VAL A 177 40.35 40.63 -52.32
N SER A 178 41.48 39.91 -52.38
CA SER A 178 42.33 39.82 -53.56
C SER A 178 42.03 38.54 -54.33
N ILE A 179 41.58 38.68 -55.59
CA ILE A 179 41.15 37.57 -56.45
C ILE A 179 41.64 37.81 -57.88
N GLY A 180 42.42 36.88 -58.43
CA GLY A 180 43.10 37.08 -59.71
C GLY A 180 43.90 38.39 -59.68
N LEU A 181 43.69 39.25 -60.68
CA LEU A 181 44.30 40.59 -60.75
C LEU A 181 43.46 41.69 -60.07
N ARG A 182 42.37 41.34 -59.38
CA ARG A 182 41.40 42.31 -58.85
C ARG A 182 41.46 42.39 -57.34
N THR A 183 41.21 43.58 -56.81
CA THR A 183 40.94 43.82 -55.39
C THR A 183 39.52 44.34 -55.24
N VAL A 184 38.69 43.61 -54.50
CA VAL A 184 37.29 43.95 -54.25
C VAL A 184 37.13 44.39 -52.80
N PRO A 185 36.59 45.59 -52.51
CA PRO A 185 36.27 45.98 -51.15
C PRO A 185 35.26 45.02 -50.50
N TYR A 186 35.46 44.70 -49.22
CA TYR A 186 34.61 43.73 -48.52
C TYR A 186 33.15 44.18 -48.39
N TYR A 187 32.92 45.49 -48.26
CA TYR A 187 31.56 46.04 -48.17
C TYR A 187 30.77 45.91 -49.48
N ASP A 188 31.45 45.79 -50.61
CA ASP A 188 30.84 45.60 -51.94
C ASP A 188 30.40 44.15 -52.17
N LEU A 189 30.87 43.18 -51.38
CA LEU A 189 30.47 41.78 -51.53
C LEU A 189 29.02 41.57 -51.09
N ILE A 190 28.32 40.62 -51.72
CA ILE A 190 27.01 40.17 -51.22
C ILE A 190 27.19 39.32 -49.95
N GLU A 191 26.16 39.27 -49.10
CA GLU A 191 26.22 38.56 -47.81
C GLU A 191 26.58 37.07 -47.95
N GLU A 192 26.05 36.41 -48.96
CA GLU A 192 26.32 34.99 -49.25
C GLU A 192 27.80 34.72 -49.56
N ASP A 193 28.51 35.73 -50.07
CA ASP A 193 29.90 35.64 -50.46
C ASP A 193 30.84 36.18 -49.37
N LYS A 194 30.40 37.14 -48.56
CA LYS A 194 31.11 37.58 -47.34
C LYS A 194 31.43 36.40 -46.43
N VAL A 195 30.49 35.48 -46.25
CA VAL A 195 30.67 34.28 -45.41
C VAL A 195 31.75 33.33 -45.94
N LYS A 196 32.05 33.38 -47.25
CA LYS A 196 33.06 32.51 -47.87
C LYS A 196 34.46 33.09 -47.78
N VAL A 197 34.61 34.40 -47.58
CA VAL A 197 35.93 35.07 -47.63
C VAL A 197 36.43 35.53 -46.26
N ASN A 198 35.53 35.80 -45.31
CA ASN A 198 35.86 36.30 -43.99
C ASN A 198 35.69 35.20 -42.93
N PRO A 199 36.79 34.62 -42.40
CA PRO A 199 36.72 33.55 -41.40
C PRO A 199 35.98 33.94 -40.12
N ALA A 200 36.13 35.19 -39.66
CA ALA A 200 35.45 35.67 -38.45
C ALA A 200 33.94 35.79 -38.68
N TYR A 201 33.53 36.27 -39.85
CA TYR A 201 32.11 36.34 -40.21
C TYR A 201 31.50 34.95 -40.41
N ALA A 202 32.24 34.03 -41.03
CA ALA A 202 31.81 32.65 -41.19
C ALA A 202 31.64 31.94 -39.83
N GLU A 203 32.56 32.16 -38.90
CA GLU A 203 32.45 31.62 -37.53
C GLU A 203 31.26 32.19 -36.79
N ALA A 204 31.00 33.50 -36.90
CA ALA A 204 29.80 34.12 -36.33
C ALA A 204 28.51 33.49 -36.90
N LYS A 205 28.45 33.28 -38.23
CA LYS A 205 27.31 32.63 -38.88
C LYS A 205 27.17 31.15 -38.51
N ARG A 206 28.27 30.42 -38.30
CA ARG A 206 28.23 29.05 -37.78
C ARG A 206 27.60 29.00 -36.39
N LYS A 207 28.04 29.90 -35.48
CA LYS A 207 27.48 30.00 -34.12
C LYS A 207 25.99 30.36 -34.14
N GLU A 208 25.62 31.38 -34.91
CA GLU A 208 24.23 31.81 -35.08
C GLU A 208 23.34 30.65 -35.58
N TYR A 209 23.82 29.90 -36.58
CA TYR A 209 23.11 28.72 -37.10
C TYR A 209 22.93 27.65 -36.01
N VAL A 210 24.01 27.25 -35.33
CA VAL A 210 23.97 26.21 -34.30
C VAL A 210 23.02 26.62 -33.17
N GLU A 211 23.11 27.86 -32.69
CA GLU A 211 22.27 28.37 -31.60
C GLU A 211 20.80 28.41 -31.98
N ARG A 212 20.47 28.90 -33.18
CA ARG A 212 19.09 28.97 -33.68
C ARG A 212 18.47 27.59 -33.81
N GLU A 213 19.14 26.68 -34.51
CA GLU A 213 18.65 25.31 -34.75
C GLU A 213 18.56 24.51 -33.45
N LEU A 214 19.52 24.68 -32.53
CA LEU A 214 19.49 24.02 -31.23
C LEU A 214 18.33 24.53 -30.38
N LYS A 215 18.11 25.84 -30.36
CA LYS A 215 16.98 26.44 -29.62
C LYS A 215 15.64 25.94 -30.15
N GLU A 216 15.47 25.88 -31.47
CA GLU A 216 14.26 25.35 -32.10
C GLU A 216 14.04 23.87 -31.74
N TYR A 217 15.09 23.05 -31.86
CA TYR A 217 15.05 21.64 -31.47
C TYR A 217 14.64 21.45 -30.00
N LEU A 218 15.27 22.17 -29.07
CA LEU A 218 14.96 22.07 -27.64
C LEU A 218 13.53 22.55 -27.33
N SER A 219 13.05 23.59 -28.02
CA SER A 219 11.66 24.04 -27.90
C SER A 219 10.68 22.94 -28.34
N LEU A 220 10.88 22.38 -29.53
CA LEU A 220 10.03 21.31 -30.05
C LEU A 220 10.07 20.05 -29.18
N ARG A 221 11.26 19.69 -28.65
CA ARG A 221 11.43 18.57 -27.71
C ARG A 221 10.66 18.81 -26.41
N LYS A 222 10.70 20.04 -25.89
CA LYS A 222 9.95 20.44 -24.69
C LYS A 222 8.44 20.36 -24.93
N ASP A 223 7.96 20.85 -26.06
CA ASP A 223 6.53 20.81 -26.42
C ASP A 223 6.04 19.36 -26.59
N ALA A 224 6.85 18.51 -27.23
CA ALA A 224 6.59 17.08 -27.34
C ALA A 224 6.50 16.40 -25.96
N PHE A 225 7.41 16.76 -25.04
CA PHE A 225 7.37 16.29 -23.66
C PHE A 225 6.08 16.72 -22.93
N LEU A 226 5.70 18.00 -23.00
CA LEU A 226 4.49 18.51 -22.35
C LEU A 226 3.22 17.86 -22.92
N SER A 227 3.19 17.63 -24.22
CA SER A 227 2.11 16.91 -24.89
C SER A 227 1.99 15.47 -24.37
N LYS A 228 3.10 14.74 -24.26
CA LYS A 228 3.12 13.37 -23.73
C LYS A 228 2.80 13.30 -22.24
N GLU A 229 3.29 14.22 -21.43
CA GLU A 229 2.92 14.34 -20.02
C GLU A 229 1.41 14.54 -19.88
N THR A 230 0.83 15.45 -20.66
CA THR A 230 -0.62 15.73 -20.66
C THR A 230 -1.44 14.52 -21.08
N GLU A 231 -0.99 13.80 -22.12
CA GLU A 231 -1.62 12.55 -22.58
C GLU A 231 -1.63 11.48 -21.48
N LEU A 232 -0.50 11.27 -20.80
CA LEU A 232 -0.38 10.28 -19.72
C LEU A 232 -1.21 10.65 -18.49
N VAL A 233 -1.23 11.93 -18.09
CA VAL A 233 -2.06 12.40 -16.97
C VAL A 233 -3.54 12.23 -17.29
N LYS A 234 -3.97 12.58 -18.52
CA LYS A 234 -5.35 12.35 -18.97
C LYS A 234 -5.70 10.87 -19.05
N ALA A 235 -4.78 10.02 -19.50
CA ALA A 235 -4.98 8.58 -19.57
C ALA A 235 -5.14 7.96 -18.18
N GLN A 236 -4.31 8.35 -17.20
CA GLN A 236 -4.44 7.93 -15.81
C GLN A 236 -5.78 8.37 -15.22
N LEU A 237 -6.15 9.65 -15.41
CA LEU A 237 -7.43 10.19 -14.96
C LEU A 237 -8.60 9.39 -15.54
N LYS A 238 -8.60 9.20 -16.87
CA LYS A 238 -9.64 8.49 -17.58
C LYS A 238 -9.75 7.03 -17.13
N TYR A 239 -8.63 6.31 -17.08
CA TYR A 239 -8.59 4.93 -16.60
C TYR A 239 -9.19 4.83 -15.20
N ASN A 240 -8.83 5.74 -14.29
CA ASN A 240 -9.28 5.64 -12.92
C ASN A 240 -10.79 5.92 -12.78
N ILE A 241 -11.31 6.94 -13.47
CA ILE A 241 -12.73 7.28 -13.48
C ILE A 241 -13.55 6.17 -14.13
N ASP A 242 -13.15 5.72 -15.32
CA ASP A 242 -13.85 4.68 -16.08
C ASP A 242 -13.86 3.35 -15.32
N SER A 243 -12.77 3.04 -14.60
CA SER A 243 -12.69 1.85 -13.75
C SER A 243 -13.51 1.98 -12.48
N GLY A 244 -14.01 3.17 -12.13
CA GLY A 244 -14.86 3.37 -10.95
C GLY A 244 -14.13 3.75 -9.66
N PHE A 245 -12.83 4.05 -9.72
CA PHE A 245 -12.07 4.56 -8.57
C PHE A 245 -12.46 6.01 -8.25
N VAL A 246 -12.14 6.44 -7.02
CA VAL A 246 -12.40 7.80 -6.53
C VAL A 246 -11.11 8.44 -6.04
N ARG A 247 -10.89 9.70 -6.40
CA ARG A 247 -9.78 10.50 -5.89
C ARG A 247 -10.14 11.06 -4.52
N TYR A 248 -9.36 10.70 -3.51
CA TYR A 248 -9.54 11.16 -2.13
C TYR A 248 -8.18 11.37 -1.45
N ALA A 249 -7.99 12.57 -0.88
CA ALA A 249 -6.72 13.01 -0.32
C ALA A 249 -5.56 12.84 -1.32
N GLU A 250 -5.73 13.41 -2.52
CA GLU A 250 -4.75 13.43 -3.61
C GLU A 250 -4.34 12.07 -4.21
N ILE A 251 -4.95 10.95 -3.79
CA ILE A 251 -4.67 9.63 -4.36
C ILE A 251 -5.95 8.92 -4.83
N TRP A 252 -5.82 8.02 -5.79
CA TRP A 252 -6.91 7.19 -6.27
C TRP A 252 -7.11 5.99 -5.35
N ARG A 253 -8.35 5.84 -4.89
CA ARG A 253 -8.77 4.86 -3.90
C ARG A 253 -9.97 4.06 -4.39
N TYR A 254 -10.15 2.89 -3.81
CA TYR A 254 -11.43 2.22 -3.89
C TYR A 254 -12.48 3.01 -3.11
N PRO A 255 -13.74 3.10 -3.57
CA PRO A 255 -14.77 3.80 -2.82
C PRO A 255 -14.94 3.27 -1.39
N ILE A 256 -14.79 1.96 -1.16
CA ILE A 256 -14.83 1.40 0.21
C ILE A 256 -13.78 2.01 1.15
N GLN A 257 -12.60 2.38 0.65
CA GLN A 257 -11.58 3.01 1.49
C GLN A 257 -12.03 4.41 1.91
N VAL A 258 -12.74 5.14 1.04
CA VAL A 258 -13.30 6.46 1.36
C VAL A 258 -14.46 6.32 2.35
N ILE A 259 -15.33 5.31 2.19
CA ILE A 259 -16.40 5.01 3.17
C ILE A 259 -15.78 4.77 4.55
N ASN A 260 -14.76 3.92 4.63
CA ASN A 260 -14.08 3.59 5.89
C ASN A 260 -13.45 4.82 6.53
N THR A 261 -12.77 5.67 5.76
CA THR A 261 -12.21 6.91 6.28
C THR A 261 -13.30 7.83 6.84
N ARG A 262 -14.45 7.93 6.16
CA ARG A 262 -15.58 8.74 6.68
C ARG A 262 -16.20 8.16 7.94
N LEU A 263 -16.36 6.85 8.03
CA LEU A 263 -16.83 6.19 9.25
C LEU A 263 -15.90 6.47 10.44
N ILE A 264 -14.58 6.38 10.24
CA ILE A 264 -13.59 6.72 11.28
C ILE A 264 -13.74 8.17 11.72
N GLU A 265 -13.69 9.11 10.77
CA GLU A 265 -13.80 10.54 11.06
C GLU A 265 -15.10 10.87 11.82
N SER A 266 -16.23 10.23 11.46
CA SER A 266 -17.52 10.42 12.13
C SER A 266 -17.57 9.82 13.54
N ILE A 267 -16.94 8.66 13.76
CA ILE A 267 -16.85 8.02 15.09
C ILE A 267 -15.97 8.86 16.02
N GLU A 268 -14.83 9.36 15.52
CA GLU A 268 -13.90 10.20 16.29
C GLU A 268 -14.50 11.56 16.65
N ALA A 269 -15.34 12.12 15.78
CA ALA A 269 -15.95 13.43 15.99
C ALA A 269 -17.18 13.42 16.92
N ASP A 270 -17.79 12.26 17.18
CA ASP A 270 -19.04 12.18 17.94
C ASP A 270 -18.79 11.77 19.42
N PRO A 271 -19.08 12.68 20.37
CA PRO A 271 -18.83 12.45 21.80
C PRO A 271 -19.56 11.23 22.38
N ARG A 272 -20.63 10.74 21.74
CA ARG A 272 -21.36 9.53 22.17
C ARG A 272 -20.51 8.27 22.07
N PHE A 273 -19.48 8.29 21.23
CA PHE A 273 -18.53 7.20 21.06
C PHE A 273 -17.22 7.45 21.81
N ALA A 274 -17.06 8.59 22.49
CA ALA A 274 -15.90 8.89 23.33
C ALA A 274 -15.79 7.84 24.46
N GLY A 275 -14.70 7.06 24.45
CA GLY A 275 -14.48 5.91 25.35
C GLY A 275 -14.74 4.54 24.70
N LYS A 276 -15.62 4.42 23.69
CA LYS A 276 -15.71 3.23 22.81
C LYS A 276 -14.56 3.17 21.79
N VAL A 277 -13.89 4.30 21.56
CA VAL A 277 -12.68 4.42 20.72
C VAL A 277 -11.49 3.61 21.25
N THR A 278 -11.53 3.10 22.49
CA THR A 278 -10.49 2.18 23.01
C THR A 278 -10.60 0.74 22.49
N GLY A 279 -11.68 0.38 21.79
CA GLY A 279 -11.89 -0.94 21.14
C GLY A 279 -12.16 -0.89 19.63
N LEU A 280 -12.55 0.28 19.11
CA LEU A 280 -12.55 0.58 17.67
C LEU A 280 -11.25 1.27 17.30
N ASN A 281 -10.14 0.65 17.69
CA ASN A 281 -8.81 1.08 17.29
C ASN A 281 -8.76 1.10 15.76
N LEU A 282 -7.93 1.95 15.16
CA LEU A 282 -7.70 1.96 13.71
C LEU A 282 -7.57 0.53 13.15
N ASP A 283 -7.04 -0.43 13.93
CA ASP A 283 -6.98 -1.87 13.66
C ASP A 283 -8.31 -2.57 13.33
N SER A 284 -9.46 -2.15 13.82
CA SER A 284 -10.76 -2.80 13.55
C SER A 284 -11.31 -2.40 12.18
N ILE A 285 -11.06 -1.16 11.75
CA ILE A 285 -11.39 -0.64 10.42
C ILE A 285 -10.25 -0.93 9.42
N HIS A 286 -9.00 -0.97 9.88
CA HIS A 286 -7.87 -1.61 9.19
C HIS A 286 -8.13 -3.11 9.01
N ARG A 287 -8.82 -3.80 9.92
CA ARG A 287 -9.22 -5.22 9.74
C ARG A 287 -10.27 -5.41 8.64
N ILE A 288 -11.11 -4.40 8.39
CA ILE A 288 -12.00 -4.36 7.21
C ILE A 288 -11.19 -4.01 5.94
N GLN A 289 -10.20 -3.12 6.04
CA GLN A 289 -9.22 -2.85 4.97
C GLN A 289 -8.33 -4.09 4.67
N ILE A 290 -7.90 -4.88 5.65
CA ILE A 290 -7.10 -6.10 5.47
C ILE A 290 -7.96 -7.25 4.91
N LYS A 291 -9.29 -7.20 5.04
CA LYS A 291 -10.20 -8.13 4.33
C LYS A 291 -10.31 -7.84 2.83
N ARG A 292 -9.89 -6.66 2.34
CA ARG A 292 -10.12 -6.23 0.95
C ARG A 292 -8.95 -5.54 0.23
N THR A 293 -7.83 -5.21 0.90
CA THR A 293 -6.71 -4.41 0.32
C THR A 293 -5.39 -5.16 0.13
N GLU A 294 -5.34 -6.46 0.39
CA GLU A 294 -4.32 -7.32 -0.21
C GLU A 294 -5.03 -8.31 -1.12
N SER A 295 -5.24 -7.91 -2.37
CA SER A 295 -5.14 -8.89 -3.44
C SER A 295 -3.67 -9.31 -3.52
N PHE A 296 -3.20 -10.09 -2.55
CA PHE A 296 -2.42 -11.25 -2.93
C PHE A 296 -3.34 -12.03 -3.86
N ASP A 297 -2.85 -12.44 -5.02
CA ASP A 297 -3.62 -13.36 -5.82
C ASP A 297 -3.89 -14.57 -4.90
N ARG A 298 -5.17 -14.81 -4.57
CA ARG A 298 -5.54 -15.92 -3.69
C ARG A 298 -5.01 -17.24 -4.26
N LYS A 299 -4.79 -17.30 -5.57
CA LYS A 299 -4.09 -18.40 -6.24
C LYS A 299 -2.61 -18.45 -5.87
N GLU A 300 -1.89 -17.34 -5.94
CA GLU A 300 -0.46 -17.27 -5.56
C GLU A 300 -0.25 -17.62 -4.08
N LEU A 301 -1.11 -17.12 -3.18
CA LEU A 301 -1.04 -17.47 -1.76
C LEU A 301 -1.38 -18.95 -1.52
N ALA A 302 -2.41 -19.47 -2.17
CA ALA A 302 -2.75 -20.88 -2.11
C ALA A 302 -1.63 -21.77 -2.66
N GLU A 303 -0.97 -21.35 -3.75
CA GLU A 303 0.18 -22.03 -4.35
C GLU A 303 1.40 -21.98 -3.45
N ARG A 304 1.70 -20.84 -2.81
CA ARG A 304 2.79 -20.74 -1.83
C ARG A 304 2.55 -21.62 -0.62
N ILE A 305 1.33 -21.66 -0.09
CA ILE A 305 0.94 -22.55 1.01
C ILE A 305 1.03 -24.02 0.57
N ARG A 306 0.58 -24.34 -0.64
CA ARG A 306 0.69 -25.69 -1.20
C ARG A 306 2.15 -26.12 -1.38
N ALA A 307 2.99 -25.26 -1.95
CA ALA A 307 4.41 -25.52 -2.10
C ALA A 307 5.12 -25.71 -0.74
N TYR A 308 4.73 -24.93 0.27
CA TYR A 308 5.24 -25.09 1.63
C TYR A 308 4.80 -26.42 2.27
N LYS A 309 3.53 -26.81 2.05
CA LYS A 309 2.98 -28.12 2.47
C LYS A 309 3.76 -29.28 1.83
N GLU A 310 4.00 -29.20 0.53
CA GLU A 310 4.74 -30.23 -0.21
C GLU A 310 6.22 -30.29 0.17
N ASP A 311 6.85 -29.14 0.43
CA ASP A 311 8.25 -29.06 0.88
C ASP A 311 8.40 -29.56 2.33
N ALA A 312 7.47 -29.22 3.21
CA ALA A 312 7.41 -29.77 4.56
C ALA A 312 7.20 -31.29 4.53
N ALA A 313 6.24 -31.80 3.74
CA ALA A 313 6.01 -33.24 3.59
C ALA A 313 7.24 -33.98 3.02
N ARG A 314 8.04 -33.34 2.16
CA ARG A 314 9.27 -33.91 1.60
C ARG A 314 10.46 -33.89 2.57
N ARG A 315 10.56 -32.87 3.43
CA ARG A 315 11.65 -32.74 4.42
C ARG A 315 11.44 -33.59 5.66
N VAL A 316 10.19 -33.91 5.97
CA VAL A 316 9.78 -34.52 7.22
C VAL A 316 9.44 -35.98 6.96
N GLY A 317 10.45 -36.83 7.00
CA GLY A 317 10.27 -38.27 6.82
C GLY A 317 9.61 -38.98 8.01
N THR A 318 9.44 -38.34 9.18
CA THR A 318 9.10 -39.11 10.38
C THR A 318 8.27 -38.43 11.49
N ILE A 319 8.01 -37.11 11.55
CA ILE A 319 7.18 -36.50 12.63
C ILE A 319 6.43 -35.22 12.19
N ASP A 320 5.09 -35.18 12.30
CA ASP A 320 4.23 -34.01 12.05
C ASP A 320 4.46 -32.79 12.99
N SER A 321 5.44 -32.84 13.91
CA SER A 321 5.81 -31.77 14.84
C SER A 321 6.38 -30.52 14.14
N GLU A 322 6.86 -30.68 12.91
CA GLU A 322 7.33 -29.57 12.07
C GLU A 322 6.18 -28.77 11.43
N GLN A 323 4.92 -29.16 11.67
CA GLN A 323 3.73 -28.54 11.06
C GLN A 323 2.88 -27.69 12.02
N GLY A 324 3.46 -27.18 13.12
CA GLY A 324 2.78 -26.24 14.00
C GLY A 324 1.51 -26.82 14.63
N LEU A 325 0.36 -26.36 14.14
CA LEU A 325 -0.95 -26.93 14.47
C LEU A 325 -1.32 -27.87 13.31
N LYS A 326 -1.11 -29.18 13.48
CA LYS A 326 -1.41 -30.29 12.52
C LYS A 326 -2.03 -29.86 11.18
N ASN A 327 -1.20 -29.54 10.18
CA ASN A 327 -1.63 -29.16 8.81
C ASN A 327 -2.42 -27.84 8.63
N ILE A 328 -2.64 -27.09 9.70
CA ILE A 328 -3.41 -25.84 9.73
C ILE A 328 -2.48 -24.62 9.62
N ILE A 329 -1.33 -24.58 10.29
CA ILE A 329 -0.37 -23.45 10.21
C ILE A 329 1.08 -23.93 10.20
N PHE A 330 1.91 -23.39 9.31
CA PHE A 330 3.33 -23.75 9.23
C PHE A 330 4.20 -22.72 9.94
N TRP A 331 5.35 -23.18 10.42
CA TRP A 331 6.36 -22.30 11.00
C TRP A 331 6.84 -21.26 9.98
N ARG A 332 7.16 -20.06 10.47
CA ARG A 332 7.60 -18.90 9.66
C ARG A 332 6.54 -18.24 8.79
N PHE A 333 5.29 -18.72 8.81
CA PHE A 333 4.19 -18.00 8.19
C PHE A 333 4.07 -16.58 8.75
N THR A 334 3.76 -15.63 7.88
CA THR A 334 3.35 -14.30 8.29
C THR A 334 1.98 -14.37 8.99
N LYS A 335 1.60 -13.29 9.68
CA LYS A 335 0.26 -13.19 10.29
C LYS A 335 -0.87 -13.43 9.28
N ASP A 336 -0.72 -12.94 8.05
CA ASP A 336 -1.75 -13.07 7.02
C ASP A 336 -1.81 -14.48 6.42
N GLU A 337 -0.67 -15.14 6.25
CA GLU A 337 -0.60 -16.56 5.87
C GLU A 337 -1.26 -17.46 6.92
N VAL A 338 -1.00 -17.19 8.21
CA VAL A 338 -1.65 -17.87 9.33
C VAL A 338 -3.15 -17.63 9.32
N LYS A 339 -3.59 -16.38 9.14
CA LYS A 339 -5.01 -16.02 9.09
C LYS A 339 -5.75 -16.70 7.94
N TYR A 340 -5.14 -16.76 6.76
CA TYR A 340 -5.71 -17.44 5.58
C TYR A 340 -5.83 -18.94 5.83
N ALA A 341 -4.78 -19.57 6.37
CA ALA A 341 -4.77 -21.00 6.62
C ALA A 341 -5.77 -21.41 7.72
N LEU A 342 -5.92 -20.61 8.78
CA LEU A 342 -6.94 -20.81 9.81
C LEU A 342 -8.37 -20.68 9.25
N ALA A 343 -8.64 -19.64 8.46
CA ALA A 343 -9.96 -19.38 7.90
C ALA A 343 -10.45 -20.53 7.00
N ASN A 344 -9.55 -21.12 6.19
CA ASN A 344 -9.88 -22.28 5.34
C ASN A 344 -10.19 -23.56 6.14
N ASN A 345 -9.81 -23.63 7.41
CA ASN A 345 -10.08 -24.77 8.29
C ASN A 345 -11.21 -24.47 9.29
N GLY A 346 -11.94 -23.36 9.14
CA GLY A 346 -13.04 -22.99 10.02
C GLY A 346 -12.62 -22.34 11.34
N TRP A 347 -11.37 -21.88 11.44
CA TRP A 347 -10.85 -21.17 12.62
C TRP A 347 -10.82 -19.67 12.39
N SER A 348 -11.04 -18.90 13.46
CA SER A 348 -10.97 -17.44 13.47
C SER A 348 -9.75 -16.96 14.24
N LEU A 349 -9.07 -15.93 13.72
CA LEU A 349 -7.93 -15.29 14.38
C LEU A 349 -8.35 -13.96 15.02
N VAL A 350 -8.20 -13.86 16.34
CA VAL A 350 -8.39 -12.65 17.13
C VAL A 350 -7.02 -12.09 17.48
N GLN A 351 -6.70 -10.90 16.98
CA GLN A 351 -5.40 -10.27 17.22
C GLN A 351 -5.29 -9.75 18.66
N GLY A 352 -4.14 -9.96 19.30
CA GLY A 352 -3.83 -9.49 20.64
C GLY A 352 -2.48 -8.77 20.71
N LYS A 353 -2.20 -8.14 21.86
CA LYS A 353 -0.96 -7.35 22.05
C LYS A 353 0.30 -8.21 22.15
N GLU A 354 0.22 -9.32 22.89
CA GLU A 354 1.36 -10.21 23.14
C GLU A 354 1.35 -11.47 22.26
N TYR A 355 0.16 -11.93 21.90
CA TYR A 355 -0.08 -13.09 21.05
C TYR A 355 -1.41 -12.91 20.33
N ASP A 356 -1.57 -13.55 19.18
CA ASP A 356 -2.87 -13.67 18.53
C ASP A 356 -3.58 -14.93 19.03
N LYS A 357 -4.90 -14.89 19.20
CA LYS A 357 -5.71 -16.01 19.66
C LYS A 357 -6.43 -16.66 18.48
N ALA A 358 -6.22 -17.96 18.26
CA ALA A 358 -7.01 -18.74 17.32
C ALA A 358 -8.19 -19.40 18.05
N VAL A 359 -9.39 -19.23 17.50
CA VAL A 359 -10.65 -19.71 18.03
C VAL A 359 -11.27 -20.65 16.99
N GLY A 360 -11.38 -21.93 17.33
CA GLY A 360 -11.96 -22.98 16.48
C GLY A 360 -13.25 -23.56 17.09
N PHE A 361 -13.86 -24.51 16.39
CA PHE A 361 -15.09 -25.21 16.80
C PHE A 361 -14.86 -26.44 17.69
N ASP A 362 -13.63 -26.70 18.11
CA ASP A 362 -13.33 -27.84 18.97
C ASP A 362 -13.73 -27.55 20.42
N GLN A 363 -14.75 -28.26 20.92
CA GLN A 363 -15.32 -28.06 22.26
C GLN A 363 -14.31 -28.32 23.38
N GLN A 364 -13.20 -29.02 23.11
CA GLN A 364 -12.16 -29.32 24.09
C GLN A 364 -11.05 -28.26 24.14
N VAL A 365 -10.97 -27.37 23.15
CA VAL A 365 -9.94 -26.32 23.09
C VAL A 365 -10.46 -25.04 23.73
N LEU A 366 -9.93 -24.71 24.91
CA LEU A 366 -10.23 -23.44 25.60
C LEU A 366 -9.60 -22.25 24.86
N GLU A 367 -8.36 -22.42 24.41
CA GLU A 367 -7.60 -21.32 23.81
C GLU A 367 -6.39 -21.80 23.04
N THR A 368 -6.18 -21.25 21.84
CA THR A 368 -4.91 -21.37 21.11
C THR A 368 -4.26 -19.99 20.99
N ARG A 369 -3.02 -19.84 21.46
CA ARG A 369 -2.22 -18.61 21.41
C ARG A 369 -1.09 -18.75 20.39
N LEU A 370 -0.92 -17.76 19.54
CA LEU A 370 0.07 -17.70 18.46
C LEU A 370 1.03 -16.54 18.70
N TYR A 371 2.31 -16.84 18.79
CA TYR A 371 3.37 -15.89 19.08
C TYR A 371 4.23 -15.65 17.83
N TYR A 372 4.54 -14.39 17.58
CA TYR A 372 5.27 -13.95 16.40
C TYR A 372 6.54 -13.21 16.78
N GLU A 373 7.63 -13.49 16.06
CA GLU A 373 8.88 -12.76 16.15
C GLU A 373 9.24 -12.22 14.76
N LYS A 374 9.53 -10.91 14.67
CA LYS A 374 9.79 -10.22 13.38
C LYS A 374 8.71 -10.50 12.33
N GLY A 375 7.44 -10.54 12.76
CA GLY A 375 6.28 -10.78 11.89
C GLY A 375 6.06 -12.24 11.47
N ARG A 376 6.80 -13.21 12.01
CA ARG A 376 6.72 -14.63 11.63
C ARG A 376 6.33 -15.52 12.81
N LEU A 377 5.51 -16.53 12.56
CA LEU A 377 5.06 -17.48 13.58
C LEU A 377 6.25 -18.29 14.13
N VAL A 378 6.44 -18.24 15.45
CA VAL A 378 7.55 -18.92 16.15
C VAL A 378 7.11 -19.83 17.30
N LYS A 379 5.91 -19.62 17.87
CA LYS A 379 5.40 -20.44 18.98
C LYS A 379 3.87 -20.50 18.97
N VAL A 380 3.33 -21.68 19.31
CA VAL A 380 1.90 -21.96 19.41
C VAL A 380 1.64 -22.61 20.76
N VAL A 381 0.66 -22.11 21.52
CA VAL A 381 0.27 -22.68 22.81
C VAL A 381 -1.22 -22.99 22.78
N THR A 382 -1.60 -24.26 22.85
CA THR A 382 -3.00 -24.69 22.90
C THR A 382 -3.35 -25.17 24.29
N THR A 383 -4.43 -24.65 24.86
CA THR A 383 -4.95 -25.01 26.18
C THR A 383 -6.24 -25.78 25.99
N TYR A 384 -6.29 -26.97 26.58
CA TYR A 384 -7.44 -27.87 26.56
C TYR A 384 -8.10 -27.87 27.93
N ASP A 385 -9.43 -27.91 27.95
CA ASP A 385 -10.18 -28.22 29.17
C ASP A 385 -10.13 -29.72 29.39
N ILE A 386 -9.93 -30.14 30.64
CA ILE A 386 -9.90 -31.56 30.99
C ILE A 386 -10.71 -31.72 32.27
N ASP A 387 -11.81 -32.45 32.19
CA ASP A 387 -12.71 -32.73 33.30
C ASP A 387 -12.41 -34.06 34.01
N SER A 388 -11.62 -34.94 33.39
CA SER A 388 -11.31 -36.28 33.92
C SER A 388 -9.99 -36.85 33.40
N PHE A 389 -9.47 -37.88 34.09
CA PHE A 389 -8.29 -38.64 33.64
C PHE A 389 -8.55 -39.39 32.32
N ASP A 390 -9.78 -39.76 32.04
CA ASP A 390 -10.18 -40.42 30.79
C ASP A 390 -10.09 -39.45 29.62
N THR A 391 -10.59 -38.22 29.78
CA THR A 391 -10.48 -37.15 28.77
C THR A 391 -9.01 -36.82 28.50
N PHE A 392 -8.15 -36.83 29.53
CA PHE A 392 -6.71 -36.68 29.36
C PHE A 392 -6.08 -37.83 28.57
N THR A 393 -6.46 -39.08 28.87
CA THR A 393 -5.94 -40.27 28.18
C THR A 393 -6.36 -40.30 26.71
N GLN A 394 -7.59 -39.87 26.41
CA GLN A 394 -8.08 -39.70 25.04
C GLN A 394 -7.33 -38.57 24.31
N LEU A 395 -7.14 -37.41 24.95
CA LEU A 395 -6.35 -36.32 24.37
C LEU A 395 -4.93 -36.78 24.06
N ARG A 396 -4.29 -37.48 25.00
CA ARG A 396 -2.96 -38.08 24.81
C ARG A 396 -2.93 -39.03 23.61
N GLY A 397 -3.89 -39.96 23.51
CA GLY A 397 -3.99 -40.89 22.39
C GLY A 397 -4.16 -40.16 21.05
N ASN A 398 -5.00 -39.12 21.02
CA ASN A 398 -5.21 -38.28 19.85
C ASN A 398 -3.94 -37.50 19.46
N MET A 399 -3.16 -37.00 20.42
CA MET A 399 -1.89 -36.32 20.16
C MET A 399 -0.84 -37.27 19.60
N LEU A 400 -0.70 -38.47 20.18
CA LEU A 400 0.23 -39.50 19.68
C LEU A 400 -0.15 -39.96 18.27
N LYS A 401 -1.44 -40.15 17.99
CA LYS A 401 -1.93 -40.46 16.64
C LYS A 401 -1.71 -39.32 15.65
N SER A 402 -1.72 -38.08 16.13
CA SER A 402 -1.64 -36.88 15.30
C SER A 402 -0.23 -36.43 14.97
N TYR A 403 0.70 -36.62 15.89
CA TYR A 403 2.06 -36.08 15.78
C TYR A 403 3.14 -37.18 15.79
N GLY A 404 2.76 -38.43 16.01
CA GLY A 404 3.69 -39.55 16.16
C GLY A 404 4.27 -39.68 17.57
N PRO A 405 5.04 -40.76 17.82
CA PRO A 405 5.80 -40.93 19.08
C PRO A 405 6.97 -39.94 19.18
N ASP A 406 7.45 -39.66 20.39
CA ASP A 406 8.67 -38.86 20.62
C ASP A 406 9.87 -39.60 19.99
N ASP A 407 10.74 -38.91 19.26
CA ASP A 407 11.98 -39.48 18.68
C ASP A 407 12.85 -40.18 19.75
N ARG A 408 12.77 -39.73 21.01
CA ARG A 408 13.47 -40.38 22.14
C ARG A 408 12.88 -41.70 22.59
N THR A 409 11.66 -42.04 22.16
CA THR A 409 10.91 -43.23 22.59
C THR A 409 10.87 -44.34 21.55
N LYS A 410 11.56 -44.19 20.39
CA LYS A 410 11.76 -45.30 19.44
C LYS A 410 12.43 -46.52 20.09
N ASN A 411 13.13 -46.34 21.22
CA ASN A 411 13.62 -47.41 22.06
C ASN A 411 13.57 -47.00 23.56
N LYS A 412 12.39 -46.97 24.17
CA LYS A 412 12.11 -47.55 25.51
C LYS A 412 10.77 -47.08 26.08
N GLU A 413 10.19 -48.02 26.78
CA GLU A 413 8.89 -48.09 27.45
C GLU A 413 8.62 -47.04 28.54
N PHE A 414 7.32 -46.74 28.68
CA PHE A 414 6.62 -46.09 29.80
C PHE A 414 7.01 -44.65 30.19
N VAL A 415 6.28 -43.68 29.60
CA VAL A 415 6.06 -42.37 30.24
C VAL A 415 5.13 -42.56 31.45
N ARG A 416 5.56 -42.16 32.65
CA ARG A 416 4.77 -42.31 33.89
C ARG A 416 3.60 -41.31 33.91
N PRO A 417 2.45 -41.64 34.53
CA PRO A 417 1.36 -40.69 34.73
C PRO A 417 1.87 -39.42 35.43
N GLY A 418 1.69 -38.25 34.79
CA GLY A 418 2.13 -36.95 35.32
C GLY A 418 3.42 -36.38 34.74
N GLU A 419 4.20 -37.15 33.97
CA GLU A 419 5.36 -36.62 33.25
C GLU A 419 4.94 -35.92 31.95
N PRO A 420 5.52 -34.74 31.62
CA PRO A 420 5.16 -34.02 30.40
C PRO A 420 5.60 -34.80 29.16
N LEU A 421 4.68 -35.01 28.22
CA LEU A 421 5.03 -35.59 26.93
C LEU A 421 5.79 -34.55 26.11
N SER A 422 6.94 -34.93 25.56
CA SER A 422 7.67 -34.10 24.61
C SER A 422 7.63 -34.67 23.20
N TRP A 423 7.73 -33.80 22.21
CA TRP A 423 7.98 -34.16 20.81
C TRP A 423 9.11 -33.27 20.32
N LYS A 424 10.22 -33.85 19.89
CA LYS A 424 11.37 -33.06 19.40
C LYS A 424 11.57 -33.31 17.92
N GLY A 425 11.57 -32.26 17.12
CA GLY A 425 11.92 -32.26 15.70
C GLY A 425 13.21 -31.49 15.43
N ILE A 426 13.59 -31.39 14.15
CA ILE A 426 14.81 -30.67 13.72
C ILE A 426 14.65 -29.17 13.99
N ILE A 427 13.45 -28.63 13.74
CA ILE A 427 13.17 -27.20 13.82
C ILE A 427 12.20 -26.78 14.94
N THR A 428 11.58 -27.73 15.65
CA THR A 428 10.50 -27.48 16.63
C THR A 428 10.55 -28.42 17.82
N ASP A 429 10.18 -27.91 19.00
CA ASP A 429 9.89 -28.70 20.21
C ASP A 429 8.42 -28.55 20.61
N GLY A 430 7.79 -29.66 20.97
CA GLY A 430 6.43 -29.78 21.48
C GLY A 430 6.43 -30.32 22.92
N TYR A 431 5.53 -29.81 23.77
CA TYR A 431 5.38 -30.22 25.16
C TYR A 431 3.91 -30.24 25.59
N LEU A 432 3.43 -31.35 26.13
CA LEU A 432 2.14 -31.44 26.81
C LEU A 432 2.36 -31.38 28.31
N ASN A 433 1.99 -30.27 28.91
CA ASN A 433 2.08 -30.06 30.34
C ASN A 433 0.71 -30.26 30.99
N VAL A 434 0.69 -31.14 31.99
CA VAL A 434 -0.46 -31.37 32.85
C VAL A 434 -0.21 -30.67 34.16
N LYS A 435 -1.17 -29.88 34.63
CA LYS A 435 -1.11 -29.35 35.99
C LYS A 435 -1.86 -30.29 36.92
N GLN A 436 -1.29 -30.55 38.09
CA GLN A 436 -1.91 -31.35 39.14
C GLN A 436 -2.07 -30.50 40.39
N ASN A 437 -3.22 -30.62 41.03
CA ASN A 437 -3.48 -30.00 42.31
C ASN A 437 -2.57 -30.69 43.34
N LYS A 438 -1.70 -29.90 43.99
CA LYS A 438 -0.67 -30.41 44.90
C LYS A 438 -1.22 -31.09 46.15
N ASP A 439 -2.44 -30.74 46.56
CA ASP A 439 -3.02 -31.20 47.82
C ASP A 439 -3.92 -32.44 47.62
N THR A 440 -4.51 -32.60 46.43
CA THR A 440 -5.47 -33.67 46.13
C THR A 440 -4.95 -34.71 45.13
N GLY A 441 -3.84 -34.43 44.45
CA GLY A 441 -3.31 -35.26 43.35
C GLY A 441 -4.21 -35.29 42.10
N ALA A 442 -5.37 -34.61 42.14
CA ALA A 442 -6.29 -34.50 41.02
C ALA A 442 -5.67 -33.66 39.90
N LEU A 443 -6.01 -33.98 38.65
CA LEU A 443 -5.65 -33.12 37.52
C LEU A 443 -6.30 -31.75 37.71
N GLU A 444 -5.52 -30.68 37.63
CA GLU A 444 -6.12 -29.34 37.44
C GLU A 444 -6.80 -29.35 36.07
N GLY A 445 -7.98 -28.75 35.97
CA GLY A 445 -8.84 -28.83 34.78
C GLY A 445 -8.31 -28.14 33.52
N LYS A 446 -6.99 -28.00 33.35
CA LYS A 446 -6.35 -27.39 32.18
C LYS A 446 -5.08 -28.13 31.81
N VAL A 447 -5.00 -28.59 30.57
CA VAL A 447 -3.80 -29.17 29.98
C VAL A 447 -3.28 -28.24 28.89
N THR A 448 -1.98 -27.96 28.90
CA THR A 448 -1.38 -27.02 27.94
C THR A 448 -0.38 -27.72 27.03
N MET A 449 -0.65 -27.69 25.73
CA MET A 449 0.28 -28.06 24.68
C MET A 449 1.06 -26.82 24.22
N THR A 450 2.38 -26.89 24.20
CA THR A 450 3.24 -25.81 23.68
C THR A 450 4.12 -26.34 22.57
N TRP A 451 4.06 -25.70 21.40
CA TRP A 451 4.95 -25.92 20.26
C TRP A 451 5.81 -24.68 20.03
N GLN A 452 7.11 -24.85 19.87
CA GLN A 452 8.03 -23.72 19.72
C GLN A 452 9.16 -24.03 18.74
N MET A 453 9.48 -23.06 17.88
CA MET A 453 10.65 -23.13 17.01
C MET A 453 11.95 -23.15 17.81
N VAL A 454 12.81 -24.10 17.48
CA VAL A 454 14.17 -24.23 18.04
C VAL A 454 15.05 -23.09 17.49
N PRO A 455 15.90 -22.43 18.28
CA PRO A 455 16.82 -21.41 17.78
C PRO A 455 17.78 -21.96 16.71
N LEU A 456 18.13 -21.14 15.71
CA LEU A 456 18.97 -21.56 14.55
C LEU A 456 20.29 -22.22 14.95
N LYS A 457 20.94 -21.72 16.01
CA LYS A 457 22.21 -22.25 16.54
C LYS A 457 22.11 -23.71 17.02
N ASP A 458 20.93 -24.11 17.51
CA ASP A 458 20.69 -25.43 18.08
C ASP A 458 20.17 -26.43 17.02
N ARG A 459 19.66 -25.92 15.89
CA ARG A 459 19.16 -26.74 14.76
C ARG A 459 20.27 -27.51 14.05
N LYS A 460 21.41 -26.87 13.77
CA LYS A 460 22.54 -27.53 13.06
C LYS A 460 23.06 -28.72 13.86
N LYS A 461 23.27 -28.52 15.16
CA LYS A 461 23.68 -29.57 16.09
C LYS A 461 22.68 -30.73 16.17
N ARG A 462 21.37 -30.45 16.12
CA ARG A 462 20.32 -31.49 16.12
C ARG A 462 20.24 -32.25 14.79
N ALA A 463 20.35 -31.55 13.66
CA ALA A 463 20.38 -32.18 12.33
C ALA A 463 21.58 -33.14 12.19
N GLU A 464 22.75 -32.77 12.73
CA GLU A 464 23.94 -33.63 12.78
C GLU A 464 23.77 -34.85 13.70
N LEU A 465 22.99 -34.76 14.77
CA LEU A 465 22.69 -35.88 15.68
C LEU A 465 21.66 -36.84 15.05
N LEU A 466 20.61 -36.33 14.43
CA LEU A 466 19.57 -37.13 13.76
C LEU A 466 20.08 -37.87 12.53
N ASN A 467 21.06 -37.30 11.81
CA ASN A 467 21.73 -37.98 10.70
C ASN A 467 22.75 -39.05 11.13
N LYS A 468 23.06 -39.16 12.43
CA LYS A 468 23.94 -40.21 12.99
C LYS A 468 23.15 -41.40 13.58
N GLU A 469 21.83 -41.26 13.75
CA GLU A 469 20.94 -42.27 14.33
C GLU A 469 20.12 -43.05 13.29
N ASN A 470 20.25 -42.69 12.00
CA ASN A 470 19.86 -43.51 10.84
C ASN A 470 21.13 -44.03 10.16
#